data_AF-A0A8B8LEC6-F1
#
_entry.id   AF-A0A8B8LEC6-F1
#
_cell.length_a   1.000
_cell.length_b   1.000
_cell.length_c   1.000
_cell.angle_alpha   90.00
_cell.angle_beta   90.00
_cell.angle_gamma   90.00
#
_symmetry.space_group_name_H-M   'P 1'
#
loop_
_entity.id
_entity.type
_entity.pdbx_description
1 polymer ?
#
loop_
_entity_poly.entity_id
_entity_poly.type
_entity_poly.pdbx_seq_one_letter_code
_entity_poly.pdbx_strand_id
1 'polypeptide(L)'
;MNTKQREEIERWIAGDESGGEMLSRVSSVRPFLLPPPLHRVPLRVGNVLEVVGPSPSAKTHILIHTAITSILPKHYGGFDHLVLFLDLDCRFDIIRFSQLLIHRITQHRAGDASGRGYDKTLYNLCMARFLYARCSDSFEFLHTLRTLHRRIEKQKEIHGVGVLLLMIDSIGAFHWMDRASMFLSQRENNKKKLFLQSVSEAIVQNIKKLLQVHPMLIIATKSVIFGNRYSTASDKVKGNMEERCSKDVTRNHQNFQHREYMPSVWQSFVTHRILVRSSDDHPGKSNYQNTSFYLLEWLLPRLSFPDKIVVKDAGVFVDP
;
A
#
# COMPACT_ATOMS: atom_id res chain seq x y z
N MET A 1 29.77 -38.35 -33.59
CA MET A 1 28.84 -37.19 -33.59
C MET A 1 29.28 -36.25 -34.70
N ASN A 2 28.41 -35.91 -35.64
CA ASN A 2 28.77 -35.06 -36.79
C ASN A 2 28.98 -33.61 -36.31
N THR A 3 29.92 -32.86 -36.90
CA THR A 3 30.23 -31.47 -36.52
C THR A 3 28.99 -30.57 -36.56
N LYS A 4 28.12 -30.76 -37.58
CA LYS A 4 26.83 -30.07 -37.67
C LYS A 4 25.89 -30.34 -36.49
N GLN A 5 25.83 -31.58 -36.01
CA GLN A 5 24.99 -31.93 -34.86
C GLN A 5 25.53 -31.33 -33.57
N ARG A 6 26.86 -31.16 -33.46
CA ARG A 6 27.50 -30.53 -32.31
C ARG A 6 27.21 -29.03 -32.26
N GLU A 7 27.28 -28.34 -33.40
CA GLU A 7 26.93 -26.92 -33.50
C GLU A 7 25.45 -26.63 -33.26
N GLU A 8 24.53 -27.53 -33.67
CA GLU A 8 23.10 -27.40 -33.36
C GLU A 8 22.82 -27.55 -31.86
N ILE A 9 23.47 -28.51 -31.21
CA ILE A 9 23.35 -28.71 -29.76
C ILE A 9 23.96 -27.52 -29.01
N GLU A 10 25.11 -27.00 -29.45
CA GLU A 10 25.74 -25.82 -28.84
C GLU A 10 24.88 -24.55 -29.02
N ARG A 11 24.23 -24.37 -30.17
CA ARG A 11 23.26 -23.29 -30.38
C ARG A 11 21.97 -23.46 -29.57
N TRP A 12 21.53 -24.69 -29.32
CA TRP A 12 20.35 -24.97 -28.50
C TRP A 12 20.63 -24.79 -26.99
N ILE A 13 21.87 -25.03 -26.55
CA ILE A 13 22.32 -24.82 -25.17
C ILE A 13 22.71 -23.36 -24.92
N ALA A 14 23.14 -22.63 -25.96
CA ALA A 14 23.39 -21.20 -25.86
C ALA A 14 22.09 -20.47 -25.47
N GLY A 15 22.11 -19.78 -24.33
CA GLY A 15 20.96 -18.99 -23.88
C GLY A 15 20.71 -17.82 -24.85
N ASP A 16 19.43 -17.57 -25.17
CA ASP A 16 19.02 -16.50 -26.09
C ASP A 16 19.39 -15.09 -25.60
N GLU A 17 19.48 -14.90 -24.28
CA GLU A 17 19.92 -13.66 -23.64
C GLU A 17 20.67 -13.96 -22.34
N SER A 18 21.64 -13.12 -21.99
CA SER A 18 22.22 -13.14 -20.65
C SER A 18 21.25 -12.55 -19.63
N GLY A 19 21.36 -12.95 -18.36
CA GLY A 19 20.55 -12.38 -17.28
C GLY A 19 20.73 -10.85 -17.13
N GLY A 20 21.93 -10.33 -17.46
CA GLY A 20 22.21 -8.89 -17.47
C GLY A 20 21.46 -8.15 -18.58
N GLU A 21 21.44 -8.71 -19.79
CA GLU A 21 20.68 -8.16 -20.93
C GLU A 21 19.18 -8.19 -20.65
N MET A 22 18.66 -9.31 -20.13
CA MET A 22 17.27 -9.43 -19.68
C MET A 22 16.93 -8.35 -18.64
N LEU A 23 17.76 -8.18 -17.60
CA LEU A 23 17.53 -7.19 -16.55
C LEU A 23 17.57 -5.76 -17.07
N SER A 24 18.51 -5.44 -17.96
CA SER A 24 18.60 -4.11 -18.56
C SER A 24 17.35 -3.76 -19.37
N ARG A 25 16.86 -4.71 -20.17
CA ARG A 25 15.64 -4.61 -20.96
C ARG A 25 14.38 -4.53 -20.10
N VAL A 26 14.27 -5.35 -19.06
CA VAL A 26 13.11 -5.33 -18.15
C VAL A 26 13.08 -4.05 -17.33
N SER A 27 14.25 -3.54 -16.90
CA SER A 27 14.33 -2.33 -16.08
C SER A 27 14.04 -1.06 -16.88
N SER A 28 14.32 -1.04 -18.19
CA SER A 28 13.93 0.07 -19.07
C SER A 28 12.44 0.06 -19.40
N VAL A 29 11.84 -1.13 -19.58
CA VAL A 29 10.41 -1.28 -19.89
C VAL A 29 9.53 -1.12 -18.64
N ARG A 30 10.01 -1.52 -17.46
CA ARG A 30 9.29 -1.48 -16.18
C ARG A 30 10.18 -0.90 -15.08
N PRO A 31 10.32 0.43 -15.03
CA PRO A 31 11.19 1.07 -14.06
C PRO A 31 10.74 0.77 -12.63
N PHE A 32 11.71 0.66 -11.73
CA PHE A 32 11.43 0.54 -10.31
C PHE A 32 10.89 1.85 -9.75
N LEU A 33 9.87 1.74 -8.91
CA LEU A 33 9.32 2.83 -8.13
C LEU A 33 9.93 2.74 -6.74
N LEU A 34 10.70 3.75 -6.39
CA LEU A 34 11.38 3.84 -5.10
C LEU A 34 10.93 5.10 -4.35
N PRO A 35 9.62 5.30 -4.09
CA PRO A 35 9.18 6.47 -3.34
C PRO A 35 9.67 6.33 -1.90
N PRO A 36 10.43 7.29 -1.34
CA PRO A 36 10.69 7.30 0.10
C PRO A 36 9.34 7.37 0.86
N PRO A 37 9.15 6.63 1.97
CA PRO A 37 10.10 5.74 2.66
C PRO A 37 10.17 4.30 2.13
N LEU A 38 9.41 3.94 1.09
CA LEU A 38 9.30 2.57 0.55
C LEU A 38 10.44 2.16 -0.40
N HIS A 39 11.52 2.94 -0.46
CA HIS A 39 12.62 2.82 -1.40
C HIS A 39 13.60 1.65 -1.16
N ARG A 40 13.45 0.87 -0.07
CA ARG A 40 14.33 -0.28 0.20
C ARG A 40 14.07 -1.49 -0.69
N VAL A 41 12.84 -1.62 -1.18
CA VAL A 41 12.46 -2.74 -2.05
C VAL A 41 12.09 -2.20 -3.42
N PRO A 42 12.62 -2.80 -4.50
CA PRO A 42 12.22 -2.44 -5.84
C PRO A 42 10.74 -2.77 -6.11
N LEU A 43 9.86 -1.78 -6.02
CA LEU A 43 8.45 -1.93 -6.37
C LEU A 43 8.25 -1.67 -7.87
N ARG A 44 7.28 -2.35 -8.47
CA ARG A 44 6.90 -2.18 -9.88
C ARG A 44 5.39 -2.14 -10.04
N VAL A 45 4.95 -1.66 -11.20
CA VAL A 45 3.56 -1.84 -11.63
C VAL A 45 3.21 -3.34 -11.64
N GLY A 46 2.00 -3.66 -11.19
CA GLY A 46 1.53 -5.02 -10.95
C GLY A 46 1.87 -5.58 -9.56
N ASN A 47 2.76 -4.95 -8.80
CA ASN A 47 2.92 -5.31 -7.39
C ASN A 47 1.76 -4.79 -6.54
N VAL A 48 1.50 -5.53 -5.47
CA VAL A 48 0.54 -5.21 -4.42
C VAL A 48 1.29 -5.11 -3.10
N LEU A 49 1.40 -3.90 -2.58
CA LEU A 49 2.00 -3.58 -1.29
C LEU A 49 0.91 -3.41 -0.24
N GLU A 50 0.99 -4.19 0.83
CA GLU A 50 0.14 -4.07 2.01
C GLU A 50 0.91 -3.36 3.14
N VAL A 51 0.46 -2.17 3.51
CA VAL A 51 0.98 -1.37 4.63
C VAL A 51 0.16 -1.68 5.88
N VAL A 52 0.75 -2.47 6.77
CA VAL A 52 0.10 -3.00 7.98
C VAL A 52 0.55 -2.21 9.20
N GLY A 53 -0.32 -1.98 10.17
CA GLY A 53 0.09 -1.39 11.46
C GLY A 53 -1.08 -1.01 12.35
N PRO A 54 -0.89 -0.82 13.68
CA PRO A 54 -1.94 -0.36 14.58
C PRO A 54 -2.44 1.02 14.18
N SER A 55 -3.66 1.37 14.55
CA SER A 55 -4.12 2.76 14.41
C SER A 55 -3.88 3.45 15.75
N PRO A 56 -3.15 4.58 15.81
CA PRO A 56 -2.51 5.35 14.73
C PRO A 56 -1.02 4.98 14.47
N SER A 57 -0.65 4.60 13.23
CA SER A 57 0.74 4.23 12.86
C SER A 57 1.25 4.90 11.58
N ALA A 58 0.82 6.14 11.29
CA ALA A 58 1.26 6.92 10.12
C ALA A 58 1.04 6.31 8.72
N LYS A 59 0.28 5.22 8.57
CA LYS A 59 0.01 4.58 7.27
C LYS A 59 -0.52 5.57 6.21
N THR A 60 -1.56 6.33 6.54
CA THR A 60 -2.13 7.35 5.65
C THR A 60 -1.11 8.45 5.33
N HIS A 61 -0.21 8.81 6.25
CA HIS A 61 0.86 9.78 5.98
C HIS A 61 1.87 9.24 4.96
N ILE A 62 2.22 7.96 5.03
CA ILE A 62 3.07 7.29 4.03
C ILE A 62 2.39 7.30 2.66
N LEU A 63 1.08 6.99 2.61
CA LEU A 63 0.30 7.08 1.38
C LEU A 63 0.28 8.50 0.81
N ILE A 64 0.01 9.52 1.63
CA ILE A 64 0.02 10.93 1.22
C ILE A 64 1.39 11.33 0.64
N HIS A 65 2.48 11.01 1.33
CA HIS A 65 3.83 11.32 0.85
C HIS A 65 4.14 10.65 -0.50
N THR A 66 3.75 9.38 -0.63
CA THR A 66 3.93 8.61 -1.87
C THR A 66 3.07 9.15 -3.01
N ALA A 67 1.84 9.60 -2.71
CA ALA A 67 0.93 10.20 -3.68
C ALA A 67 1.47 11.53 -4.19
N ILE A 68 1.92 12.40 -3.30
CA ILE A 68 2.53 13.70 -3.65
C ILE A 68 3.75 13.50 -4.55
N THR A 69 4.64 12.57 -4.18
CA THR A 69 5.81 12.23 -5.01
C THR A 69 5.39 11.74 -6.41
N SER A 70 4.25 11.06 -6.52
CA SER A 70 3.81 10.52 -7.81
C SER A 70 3.16 11.55 -8.73
N ILE A 71 2.40 12.50 -8.19
CA ILE A 71 1.72 13.54 -8.98
C ILE A 71 2.64 14.70 -9.39
N LEU A 72 3.70 14.94 -8.61
CA LEU A 72 4.67 16.00 -8.88
C LEU A 72 5.44 15.72 -10.19
N PRO A 73 5.78 16.76 -10.97
CA PRO A 73 6.63 16.61 -12.15
C PRO A 73 8.05 16.13 -11.81
N LYS A 74 8.73 15.56 -12.81
CA LYS A 74 10.11 15.05 -12.67
C LYS A 74 11.13 16.08 -12.19
N HIS A 75 11.02 17.34 -12.63
CA HIS A 75 11.91 18.42 -12.20
C HIS A 75 11.69 18.87 -10.74
N TYR A 76 10.58 18.45 -10.11
CA TYR A 76 10.30 18.58 -8.68
C TYR A 76 10.55 17.27 -7.91
N GLY A 77 11.32 16.33 -8.50
CA GLY A 77 11.63 15.03 -7.90
C GLY A 77 10.45 14.05 -7.85
N GLY A 78 9.42 14.27 -8.65
CA GLY A 78 8.26 13.39 -8.74
C GLY A 78 8.22 12.48 -9.97
N PHE A 79 7.14 11.72 -10.13
CA PHE A 79 6.98 10.76 -11.23
C PHE A 79 6.19 11.31 -12.43
N ASP A 80 5.45 12.41 -12.31
CA ASP A 80 4.60 12.97 -13.38
C ASP A 80 3.44 12.06 -13.80
N HIS A 81 2.77 11.41 -12.84
CA HIS A 81 1.70 10.44 -13.11
C HIS A 81 0.41 10.73 -12.33
N LEU A 82 -0.69 10.11 -12.75
CA LEU A 82 -1.94 10.11 -12.00
C LEU A 82 -1.85 9.16 -10.80
N VAL A 83 -2.52 9.53 -9.72
CA VAL A 83 -2.72 8.68 -8.54
C VAL A 83 -4.22 8.53 -8.32
N LEU A 84 -4.67 7.30 -8.10
CA LEU A 84 -6.04 7.01 -7.70
C LEU A 84 -6.07 6.61 -6.23
N PHE A 85 -6.84 7.34 -5.42
CA PHE A 85 -7.00 7.12 -3.99
C PHE A 85 -8.44 6.71 -3.67
N LEU A 86 -8.61 5.50 -3.15
CA LEU A 86 -9.88 4.96 -2.67
C LEU A 86 -9.92 5.04 -1.14
N ASP A 87 -10.70 5.98 -0.61
CA ASP A 87 -10.95 6.14 0.82
C ASP A 87 -12.15 5.28 1.23
N LEU A 88 -11.86 4.17 1.90
CA LEU A 88 -12.85 3.20 2.38
C LEU A 88 -13.21 3.42 3.85
N ASP A 89 -12.34 4.09 4.62
CA ASP A 89 -12.58 4.40 6.03
C ASP A 89 -13.11 5.83 6.25
N CYS A 90 -13.23 6.64 5.20
CA CYS A 90 -13.69 8.03 5.23
C CYS A 90 -12.83 8.95 6.11
N ARG A 91 -11.55 8.65 6.25
CA ARG A 91 -10.61 9.35 7.15
C ARG A 91 -9.56 10.19 6.41
N PHE A 92 -9.63 10.27 5.09
CA PHE A 92 -8.65 11.03 4.32
C PHE A 92 -8.83 12.54 4.52
N ASP A 93 -7.77 13.21 4.98
CA ASP A 93 -7.74 14.65 5.15
C ASP A 93 -7.11 15.33 3.92
N ILE A 94 -7.99 15.86 3.05
CA ILE A 94 -7.58 16.58 1.84
C ILE A 94 -6.89 17.92 2.15
N ILE A 95 -7.19 18.54 3.29
CA ILE A 95 -6.56 19.80 3.70
C ILE A 95 -5.10 19.51 4.06
N ARG A 96 -4.86 18.45 4.82
CA ARG A 96 -3.50 17.97 5.14
C ARG A 96 -2.73 17.63 3.87
N PHE A 97 -3.35 16.93 2.92
CA PHE A 97 -2.75 16.63 1.63
C PHE A 97 -2.35 17.90 0.86
N SER A 98 -3.27 18.86 0.75
CA SER A 98 -3.05 20.15 0.08
C SER A 98 -1.89 20.94 0.70
N GLN A 99 -1.85 21.02 2.03
CA GLN A 99 -0.77 21.70 2.77
C GLN A 99 0.59 21.06 2.50
N LEU A 100 0.68 19.72 2.50
CA LEU A 100 1.91 18.99 2.21
C LEU A 100 2.36 19.17 0.75
N LEU A 101 1.41 19.20 -0.19
CA LEU A 101 1.71 19.47 -1.59
C LEU A 101 2.27 20.89 -1.78
N ILE A 102 1.64 21.90 -1.17
CA ILE A 102 2.13 23.29 -1.17
C ILE A 102 3.53 23.36 -0.57
N HIS A 103 3.76 22.66 0.54
CA HIS A 103 5.07 22.62 1.20
C HIS A 103 6.14 22.06 0.26
N ARG A 104 5.88 20.93 -0.41
CA ARG A 104 6.81 20.30 -1.36
C ARG A 104 7.11 21.18 -2.58
N ILE A 105 6.09 21.86 -3.11
CA ILE A 105 6.27 22.83 -4.21
C ILE A 105 7.13 24.02 -3.78
N THR A 106 6.94 24.50 -2.55
CA THR A 106 7.66 25.68 -2.02
C THR A 106 9.10 25.35 -1.64
N GLN A 107 9.36 24.17 -1.07
CA GLN A 107 10.72 23.74 -0.70
C GLN A 107 11.66 23.71 -1.91
N HIS A 108 11.19 23.23 -3.06
CA HIS A 108 11.99 23.20 -4.29
C HIS A 108 12.31 24.59 -4.84
N ARG A 109 11.53 25.63 -4.47
CA ARG A 109 11.75 27.03 -4.85
C ARG A 109 12.61 27.82 -3.87
N ALA A 110 12.90 27.32 -2.67
CA ALA A 110 13.66 28.06 -1.68
C ALA A 110 15.13 28.35 -2.12
N GLY A 111 15.58 27.80 -3.25
CA GLY A 111 16.82 28.18 -3.92
C GLY A 111 16.72 29.42 -4.83
N ASP A 112 15.50 29.84 -5.22
CA ASP A 112 15.25 31.00 -6.07
C ASP A 112 14.67 32.15 -5.22
N ALA A 113 15.43 33.23 -5.07
CA ALA A 113 15.16 34.37 -4.18
C ALA A 113 13.92 35.23 -4.56
N SER A 114 13.05 34.78 -5.47
CA SER A 114 11.96 35.57 -6.05
C SER A 114 10.58 34.97 -5.78
N GLY A 115 9.97 35.34 -4.64
CA GLY A 115 8.52 35.30 -4.45
C GLY A 115 8.04 34.47 -3.25
N ARG A 116 7.32 35.11 -2.31
CA ARG A 116 6.74 34.48 -1.10
C ARG A 116 5.52 33.55 -1.37
N GLY A 117 5.31 33.11 -2.62
CA GLY A 117 4.12 32.36 -3.04
C GLY A 117 4.47 31.03 -3.69
N TYR A 118 3.64 30.01 -3.45
CA TYR A 118 3.76 28.73 -4.15
C TYR A 118 3.25 28.85 -5.59
N ASP A 119 3.71 27.96 -6.46
CA ASP A 119 3.24 27.91 -7.84
C ASP A 119 1.79 27.40 -7.90
N LYS A 120 0.85 28.32 -8.13
CA LYS A 120 -0.58 28.00 -8.19
C LYS A 120 -0.93 27.15 -9.42
N THR A 121 -0.27 27.34 -10.56
CA THR A 121 -0.58 26.57 -11.77
C THR A 121 -0.10 25.13 -11.61
N LEU A 122 1.09 24.94 -11.06
CA LEU A 122 1.62 23.63 -10.70
C LEU A 122 0.78 22.94 -9.63
N TYR A 123 0.36 23.67 -8.59
CA TYR A 123 -0.52 23.14 -7.56
C TYR A 123 -1.83 22.62 -8.16
N ASN A 124 -2.47 23.40 -9.02
CA ASN A 124 -3.72 22.99 -9.68
C ASN A 124 -3.50 21.77 -10.58
N LEU A 125 -2.39 21.72 -11.32
CA LEU A 125 -2.02 20.55 -12.13
C LEU A 125 -1.86 19.29 -11.26
N CYS A 126 -1.12 19.40 -10.16
CA CYS A 126 -0.89 18.27 -9.25
C CYS A 126 -2.19 17.81 -8.58
N MET A 127 -3.03 18.74 -8.13
CA MET A 127 -4.35 18.42 -7.57
C MET A 127 -5.26 17.73 -8.59
N ALA A 128 -5.25 18.16 -9.85
CA ALA A 128 -6.03 17.52 -10.91
C ALA A 128 -5.57 16.08 -11.20
N ARG A 129 -4.29 15.77 -10.96
CA ARG A 129 -3.73 14.42 -11.09
C ARG A 129 -4.04 13.47 -9.92
N PHE A 130 -4.53 14.01 -8.80
CA PHE A 130 -4.93 13.22 -7.64
C PHE A 130 -6.42 12.87 -7.73
N LEU A 131 -6.72 11.68 -8.24
CA LEU A 131 -8.08 11.17 -8.40
C LEU A 131 -8.54 10.54 -7.09
N TYR A 132 -9.56 11.11 -6.47
CA TYR A 132 -10.08 10.65 -5.19
C TYR A 132 -11.50 10.07 -5.34
N ALA A 133 -11.76 8.94 -4.69
CA ALA A 133 -13.10 8.39 -4.55
C ALA A 133 -13.30 7.83 -3.13
N ARG A 134 -14.46 8.11 -2.55
CA ARG A 134 -14.90 7.56 -1.27
C ARG A 134 -15.88 6.42 -1.53
N CYS A 135 -15.78 5.36 -0.75
CA CYS A 135 -16.77 4.29 -0.73
C CYS A 135 -17.26 4.09 0.71
N SER A 136 -18.56 3.88 0.87
CA SER A 136 -19.21 3.73 2.18
C SER A 136 -19.40 2.26 2.57
N ASP A 137 -19.40 1.36 1.58
CA ASP A 137 -19.53 -0.09 1.77
C ASP A 137 -18.81 -0.89 0.66
N SER A 138 -18.81 -2.22 0.82
CA SER A 138 -18.20 -3.16 -0.13
C SER A 138 -18.84 -3.14 -1.52
N PHE A 139 -20.12 -2.76 -1.64
CA PHE A 139 -20.82 -2.70 -2.93
C PHE A 139 -20.45 -1.43 -3.71
N GLU A 140 -20.39 -0.27 -3.05
CA GLU A 140 -19.88 0.98 -3.62
C GLU A 140 -18.43 0.81 -4.06
N PHE A 141 -17.61 0.11 -3.26
CA PHE A 141 -16.24 -0.21 -3.63
C PHE A 141 -16.17 -1.09 -4.88
N LEU A 142 -16.95 -2.17 -4.95
CA LEU A 142 -17.04 -3.03 -6.15
C LEU A 142 -17.53 -2.26 -7.38
N HIS A 143 -18.53 -1.40 -7.22
CA HIS A 143 -19.05 -0.59 -8.31
C HIS A 143 -18.00 0.42 -8.80
N THR A 144 -17.29 1.06 -7.87
CA THR A 144 -16.17 1.96 -8.18
C THR A 144 -15.13 1.22 -9.01
N LEU A 145 -14.64 0.05 -8.55
CA LEU A 145 -13.67 -0.77 -9.28
C LEU A 145 -14.11 -1.09 -10.72
N ARG A 146 -15.38 -1.44 -10.94
CA ARG A 146 -15.93 -1.76 -12.27
C ARG A 146 -15.97 -0.55 -13.21
N THR A 147 -16.14 0.65 -12.68
CA THR A 147 -16.20 1.89 -13.48
C THR A 147 -14.83 2.55 -13.64
N LEU A 148 -13.81 2.12 -12.88
CA LEU A 148 -12.47 2.72 -12.91
C LEU A 148 -11.84 2.70 -14.30
N HIS A 149 -11.98 1.63 -15.08
CA HIS A 149 -11.37 1.56 -16.41
C HIS A 149 -11.75 2.78 -17.27
N ARG A 150 -13.04 3.11 -17.36
CA ARG A 150 -13.52 4.28 -18.11
C ARG A 150 -13.02 5.60 -17.53
N ARG A 151 -12.95 5.70 -16.20
CA ARG A 151 -12.42 6.90 -15.54
C ARG A 151 -10.95 7.09 -15.84
N ILE A 152 -10.15 6.02 -15.79
CA ILE A 152 -8.71 6.06 -16.07
C ILE A 152 -8.45 6.50 -17.51
N GLU A 153 -9.16 5.93 -18.50
CA GLU A 153 -9.00 6.33 -19.92
C GLU A 153 -9.31 7.82 -20.11
N LYS A 154 -10.44 8.29 -19.57
CA LYS A 154 -10.81 9.71 -19.65
C LYS A 154 -9.73 10.62 -19.05
N GLN A 155 -9.18 10.27 -17.89
CA GLN A 155 -8.15 11.10 -17.25
C GLN A 155 -6.81 11.01 -17.99
N LYS A 156 -6.49 9.87 -18.59
CA LYS A 156 -5.32 9.70 -19.44
C LYS A 156 -5.41 10.57 -20.70
N GLU A 157 -6.58 10.68 -21.32
CA GLU A 157 -6.82 11.58 -22.46
C GLU A 157 -6.66 13.06 -22.07
N ILE A 158 -7.16 13.46 -20.89
CA ILE A 158 -7.09 14.86 -20.41
C ILE A 158 -5.66 15.25 -20.04
N HIS A 159 -4.93 14.38 -19.33
CA HIS A 159 -3.63 14.72 -18.75
C HIS A 159 -2.44 14.23 -19.60
N GLY A 160 -2.66 13.36 -20.57
CA GLY A 160 -1.60 12.74 -21.39
C GLY A 160 -0.70 11.76 -20.63
N VAL A 161 -1.01 11.47 -19.36
CA VAL A 161 -0.21 10.61 -18.47
C VAL A 161 -1.06 9.47 -17.89
N GLY A 162 -0.43 8.32 -17.71
CA GLY A 162 -1.08 7.14 -17.12
C GLY A 162 -1.23 7.22 -15.60
N VAL A 163 -2.02 6.30 -15.05
CA VAL A 163 -2.07 6.08 -13.61
C VAL A 163 -0.91 5.20 -13.19
N LEU A 164 -0.18 5.65 -12.17
CA LEU A 164 0.95 4.90 -11.59
C LEU A 164 0.51 4.09 -10.38
N LEU A 165 -0.32 4.69 -9.53
CA LEU A 165 -0.68 4.16 -8.22
C LEU A 165 -2.19 4.03 -8.06
N LEU A 166 -2.61 2.88 -7.52
CA LEU A 166 -3.92 2.70 -6.91
C LEU A 166 -3.74 2.52 -5.40
N MET A 167 -4.17 3.51 -4.63
CA MET A 167 -4.13 3.50 -3.17
C MET A 167 -5.49 3.12 -2.60
N ILE A 168 -5.50 2.27 -1.57
CA ILE A 168 -6.71 1.80 -0.89
C ILE A 168 -6.52 2.00 0.63
N ASP A 169 -7.31 2.88 1.24
CA ASP A 169 -7.21 3.20 2.67
C ASP A 169 -8.58 3.04 3.38
N SER A 170 -8.87 1.96 4.10
CA SER A 170 -8.11 0.72 4.27
C SER A 170 -8.85 -0.48 3.67
N ILE A 171 -8.13 -1.48 3.16
CA ILE A 171 -8.76 -2.65 2.51
C ILE A 171 -9.64 -3.46 3.47
N GLY A 172 -9.39 -3.33 4.77
CA GLY A 172 -10.14 -4.02 5.82
C GLY A 172 -11.35 -3.25 6.36
N ALA A 173 -11.68 -2.08 5.81
CA ALA A 173 -12.73 -1.18 6.30
C ALA A 173 -14.08 -1.89 6.53
N PHE A 174 -14.56 -2.59 5.51
CA PHE A 174 -15.90 -3.19 5.52
C PHE A 174 -15.94 -4.63 6.06
N HIS A 175 -14.77 -5.24 6.32
CA HIS A 175 -14.69 -6.66 6.68
C HIS A 175 -15.59 -7.03 7.87
N TRP A 176 -15.59 -6.21 8.92
CA TRP A 176 -16.38 -6.48 10.12
C TRP A 176 -17.85 -6.19 9.95
N MET A 177 -18.19 -5.13 9.22
CA MET A 177 -19.58 -4.79 8.91
C MET A 177 -20.22 -5.86 8.03
N ASP A 178 -19.54 -6.29 6.97
CA ASP A 178 -20.01 -7.35 6.09
C ASP A 178 -20.21 -8.64 6.90
N ARG A 179 -19.26 -8.96 7.80
CA ARG A 179 -19.35 -10.12 8.67
C ARG A 179 -20.51 -10.03 9.67
N ALA A 180 -20.78 -8.85 10.23
CA ALA A 180 -21.90 -8.62 11.15
C ALA A 180 -23.26 -8.77 10.44
N SER A 181 -23.41 -8.16 9.26
CA SER A 181 -24.61 -8.27 8.42
C SER A 181 -24.95 -9.73 8.09
N MET A 182 -23.94 -10.59 7.97
CA MET A 182 -24.14 -12.01 7.79
C MET A 182 -24.77 -12.70 9.00
N PHE A 183 -24.41 -12.29 10.23
CA PHE A 183 -24.97 -12.88 11.44
C PHE A 183 -26.47 -12.58 11.57
N LEU A 184 -26.88 -11.36 11.19
CA LEU A 184 -28.28 -10.93 11.19
C LEU A 184 -29.12 -11.63 10.13
N SER A 185 -28.52 -12.03 8.99
CA SER A 185 -29.19 -12.92 8.05
C SER A 185 -29.35 -14.31 8.66
N GLN A 186 -30.56 -14.88 8.69
CA GLN A 186 -30.86 -16.27 9.10
C GLN A 186 -30.26 -17.33 8.14
N ARG A 187 -29.16 -17.01 7.45
CA ARG A 187 -28.48 -17.92 6.54
C ARG A 187 -27.70 -18.97 7.34
N GLU A 188 -27.61 -20.19 6.82
CA GLU A 188 -26.75 -21.23 7.41
C GLU A 188 -25.28 -20.76 7.45
N ASN A 189 -24.53 -21.19 8.47
CA ASN A 189 -23.14 -20.77 8.70
C ASN A 189 -22.21 -20.95 7.49
N ASN A 190 -22.40 -22.02 6.71
CA ASN A 190 -21.60 -22.28 5.49
C ASN A 190 -21.85 -21.22 4.41
N LYS A 191 -23.10 -20.79 4.24
CA LYS A 191 -23.48 -19.73 3.27
C LYS A 191 -22.94 -18.36 3.69
N LYS A 192 -22.65 -18.15 4.99
CA LYS A 192 -22.03 -16.91 5.48
C LYS A 192 -20.57 -16.80 5.06
N LYS A 193 -19.76 -17.83 5.35
CA LYS A 193 -18.35 -17.85 4.94
C LYS A 193 -18.16 -17.68 3.43
N LEU A 194 -19.03 -18.31 2.63
CA LEU A 194 -19.02 -18.20 1.16
C LEU A 194 -19.25 -16.78 0.66
N PHE A 195 -20.09 -15.97 1.32
CA PHE A 195 -20.38 -14.61 0.86
C PHE A 195 -19.20 -13.65 1.08
N LEU A 196 -18.61 -13.61 2.29
CA LEU A 196 -17.42 -12.77 2.54
C LEU A 196 -16.26 -13.13 1.62
N GLN A 197 -16.06 -14.43 1.45
CA GLN A 197 -15.10 -14.97 0.52
C GLN A 197 -15.45 -14.52 -0.91
N SER A 198 -16.71 -14.60 -1.33
CA SER A 198 -17.15 -14.15 -2.66
C SER A 198 -16.99 -12.64 -2.90
N VAL A 199 -17.20 -11.79 -1.88
CA VAL A 199 -17.01 -10.34 -1.99
C VAL A 199 -15.53 -10.01 -2.12
N SER A 200 -14.68 -10.60 -1.28
CA SER A 200 -13.23 -10.40 -1.35
C SER A 200 -12.64 -10.97 -2.63
N GLU A 201 -13.14 -12.12 -3.09
CA GLU A 201 -12.82 -12.69 -4.40
C GLU A 201 -13.23 -11.74 -5.52
N ALA A 202 -14.46 -11.23 -5.50
CA ALA A 202 -14.92 -10.27 -6.50
C ALA A 202 -14.03 -9.01 -6.51
N ILE A 203 -13.69 -8.45 -5.35
CA ILE A 203 -12.79 -7.29 -5.25
C ILE A 203 -11.44 -7.61 -5.91
N VAL A 204 -10.78 -8.69 -5.47
CA VAL A 204 -9.46 -9.08 -6.00
C VAL A 204 -9.53 -9.37 -7.50
N GLN A 205 -10.58 -10.03 -7.98
CA GLN A 205 -10.76 -10.30 -9.41
C GLN A 205 -10.98 -9.04 -10.23
N ASN A 206 -11.76 -8.06 -9.74
CA ASN A 206 -11.93 -6.78 -10.42
C ASN A 206 -10.62 -5.98 -10.45
N ILE A 207 -9.85 -5.99 -9.36
CA ILE A 207 -8.53 -5.38 -9.32
C ILE A 207 -7.58 -6.06 -10.31
N LYS A 208 -7.53 -7.40 -10.35
CA LYS A 208 -6.69 -8.15 -11.31
C LYS A 208 -7.04 -7.81 -12.76
N LYS A 209 -8.34 -7.78 -13.09
CA LYS A 209 -8.82 -7.36 -14.42
C LYS A 209 -8.39 -5.93 -14.74
N LEU A 210 -8.47 -5.03 -13.77
CA LEU A 210 -8.01 -3.65 -13.94
C LEU A 210 -6.50 -3.60 -14.22
N LEU A 211 -5.69 -4.35 -13.48
CA LEU A 211 -4.23 -4.41 -13.65
C LEU A 211 -3.79 -5.01 -14.99
N GLN A 212 -4.61 -5.86 -15.62
CA GLN A 212 -4.33 -6.41 -16.96
C GLN A 212 -4.41 -5.32 -18.04
N VAL A 213 -5.31 -4.36 -17.89
CA VAL A 213 -5.52 -3.26 -18.85
C VAL A 213 -4.68 -2.04 -18.48
N HIS A 214 -4.58 -1.77 -17.17
CA HIS A 214 -3.92 -0.62 -16.57
C HIS A 214 -2.89 -1.08 -15.55
N PRO A 215 -1.65 -1.42 -15.96
CA PRO A 215 -0.60 -1.82 -15.04
C PRO A 215 -0.27 -0.68 -14.06
N MET A 216 -0.54 -0.91 -12.77
CA MET A 216 -0.32 0.06 -11.69
C MET A 216 0.27 -0.63 -10.46
N LEU A 217 0.99 0.12 -9.62
CA LEU A 217 1.38 -0.35 -8.28
C LEU A 217 0.19 -0.13 -7.32
N ILE A 218 -0.19 -1.16 -6.59
CA ILE A 218 -1.25 -1.08 -5.59
C ILE A 218 -0.64 -0.90 -4.20
N ILE A 219 -1.11 0.08 -3.45
CA ILE A 219 -0.75 0.28 -2.05
C ILE A 219 -2.02 0.27 -1.21
N ALA A 220 -2.19 -0.75 -0.38
CA ALA A 220 -3.35 -0.89 0.47
C ALA A 220 -2.94 -0.82 1.94
N THR A 221 -3.65 -0.05 2.75
CA THR A 221 -3.44 -0.05 4.20
C THR A 221 -4.29 -1.12 4.87
N LYS A 222 -3.79 -1.64 5.99
CA LYS A 222 -4.53 -2.56 6.87
C LYS A 222 -4.20 -2.26 8.33
N SER A 223 -5.23 -2.19 9.17
CA SER A 223 -5.03 -2.10 10.63
C SER A 223 -4.73 -3.47 11.22
N VAL A 224 -3.90 -3.56 12.25
CA VAL A 224 -3.70 -4.83 12.97
C VAL A 224 -4.74 -5.01 14.07
N ILE A 225 -5.08 -6.27 14.34
CA ILE A 225 -5.85 -6.67 15.52
C ILE A 225 -4.85 -7.25 16.51
N PHE A 226 -4.80 -6.68 17.72
CA PHE A 226 -4.01 -7.26 18.78
C PHE A 226 -4.62 -8.62 19.18
N GLY A 227 -3.84 -9.68 19.05
CA GLY A 227 -4.20 -10.97 19.63
C GLY A 227 -4.19 -10.84 21.15
N ASN A 228 -5.36 -10.93 21.76
CA ASN A 228 -5.52 -10.89 23.21
C ASN A 228 -4.72 -12.03 23.85
N ARG A 229 -3.52 -11.74 24.37
CA ARG A 229 -2.92 -12.49 25.48
C ARG A 229 -2.74 -11.54 26.66
N TYR A 230 -3.84 -10.96 27.13
CA TYR A 230 -3.87 -10.51 28.52
C TYR A 230 -3.85 -11.76 29.38
N SER A 231 -2.64 -12.15 29.81
CA SER A 231 -2.46 -12.82 31.08
C SER A 231 -2.72 -11.76 32.15
N THR A 232 -3.99 -11.52 32.44
CA THR A 232 -4.39 -10.97 33.73
C THR A 232 -4.83 -12.17 34.55
N ALA A 233 -3.96 -12.57 35.47
CA ALA A 233 -4.32 -13.48 36.54
C ALA A 233 -5.43 -12.83 37.37
N SER A 234 -6.67 -13.30 37.20
CA SER A 234 -7.71 -13.33 38.24
C SER A 234 -8.98 -14.03 37.71
N ASP A 235 -9.26 -15.18 38.32
CA ASP A 235 -10.57 -15.78 38.59
C ASP A 235 -11.55 -16.21 37.48
N LYS A 236 -11.58 -17.55 37.32
CA LYS A 236 -12.75 -18.43 37.14
C LYS A 236 -14.05 -17.78 36.64
N VAL A 237 -14.30 -17.87 35.33
CA VAL A 237 -15.64 -18.23 34.82
C VAL A 237 -15.46 -19.24 33.67
N LYS A 238 -15.94 -20.46 33.89
CA LYS A 238 -16.05 -21.51 32.86
C LYS A 238 -17.09 -21.07 31.82
N GLY A 239 -16.63 -20.73 30.63
CA GLY A 239 -17.44 -20.68 29.41
C GLY A 239 -16.85 -21.64 28.39
N ASN A 240 -17.49 -22.80 28.19
CA ASN A 240 -17.08 -23.77 27.18
C ASN A 240 -17.36 -23.22 25.78
N MET A 241 -16.32 -22.84 25.05
CA MET A 241 -16.35 -22.79 23.59
C MET A 241 -15.02 -23.36 23.10
N GLU A 242 -14.99 -24.67 22.84
CA GLU A 242 -13.85 -25.35 22.25
C GLU A 242 -13.70 -24.92 20.77
N GLU A 243 -12.76 -24.03 20.49
CA GLU A 243 -12.24 -23.84 19.13
C GLU A 243 -10.89 -24.57 19.05
N ARG A 244 -10.96 -25.85 18.65
CA ARG A 244 -9.77 -26.65 18.33
C ARG A 244 -9.11 -26.11 17.07
N CYS A 245 -7.93 -25.52 17.20
CA CYS A 245 -6.93 -25.50 16.12
C CYS A 245 -5.52 -25.65 16.70
N SER A 246 -4.98 -26.86 16.47
CA SER A 246 -3.59 -27.26 16.29
C SER A 246 -2.52 -26.60 17.16
N LYS A 247 -2.11 -27.35 18.19
CA LYS A 247 -0.77 -27.28 18.78
C LYS A 247 0.24 -27.73 17.73
N ASP A 248 1.17 -26.87 17.38
CA ASP A 248 2.61 -27.14 17.45
C ASP A 248 3.39 -25.97 16.84
N VAL A 249 4.55 -25.71 17.45
CA VAL A 249 5.75 -24.99 16.99
C VAL A 249 6.27 -24.06 18.09
N THR A 250 7.50 -24.39 18.44
CA THR A 250 8.43 -23.89 19.45
C THR A 250 8.47 -22.37 19.66
N ARG A 251 8.51 -22.01 20.95
CA ARG A 251 8.78 -20.66 21.48
C ARG A 251 10.15 -20.15 21.00
N ASN A 252 10.16 -18.97 20.37
CA ASN A 252 11.28 -18.02 20.41
C ASN A 252 10.81 -16.58 20.09
N HIS A 253 11.64 -15.61 20.46
CA HIS A 253 11.33 -14.30 21.05
C HIS A 253 10.59 -13.23 20.21
N GLN A 254 9.90 -12.34 20.94
CA GLN A 254 9.11 -11.15 20.55
C GLN A 254 7.67 -11.39 20.03
N ASN A 255 6.77 -11.64 20.99
CA ASN A 255 5.34 -11.81 20.80
C ASN A 255 4.61 -10.49 20.51
N PHE A 256 4.46 -10.14 19.24
CA PHE A 256 3.31 -9.37 18.78
C PHE A 256 2.57 -10.18 17.71
N GLN A 257 1.80 -11.16 18.16
CA GLN A 257 0.97 -12.00 17.28
C GLN A 257 -0.26 -11.19 16.84
N HIS A 258 -0.10 -10.37 15.80
CA HIS A 258 -1.23 -9.77 15.11
C HIS A 258 -2.06 -10.88 14.47
N ARG A 259 -3.37 -10.89 14.75
CA ARG A 259 -4.27 -11.87 14.14
C ARG A 259 -4.58 -11.43 12.71
N GLU A 260 -4.26 -12.27 11.74
CA GLU A 260 -4.67 -12.06 10.36
C GLU A 260 -6.18 -12.31 10.24
N TYR A 261 -6.89 -11.33 9.67
CA TYR A 261 -8.34 -11.38 9.50
C TYR A 261 -8.76 -11.26 8.03
N MET A 262 -7.85 -10.83 7.14
CA MET A 262 -8.19 -10.74 5.73
C MET A 262 -8.34 -12.14 5.13
N PRO A 263 -9.27 -12.34 4.18
CA PRO A 263 -9.42 -13.62 3.48
C PRO A 263 -8.15 -14.05 2.73
N SER A 264 -7.95 -15.35 2.56
CA SER A 264 -6.78 -15.94 1.90
C SER A 264 -6.56 -15.43 0.47
N VAL A 265 -7.64 -15.10 -0.23
CA VAL A 265 -7.60 -14.55 -1.59
C VAL A 265 -6.93 -13.18 -1.63
N TRP A 266 -7.10 -12.35 -0.59
CA TRP A 266 -6.35 -11.10 -0.46
C TRP A 266 -4.90 -11.38 -0.07
N GLN A 267 -4.67 -12.25 0.91
CA GLN A 267 -3.31 -12.55 1.38
C GLN A 267 -2.41 -13.12 0.29
N SER A 268 -2.93 -13.99 -0.57
CA SER A 268 -2.23 -14.56 -1.73
C SER A 268 -2.04 -13.56 -2.87
N PHE A 269 -2.82 -12.47 -2.89
CA PHE A 269 -2.69 -11.40 -3.87
C PHE A 269 -1.63 -10.37 -3.48
N VAL A 270 -1.37 -10.22 -2.19
CA VAL A 270 -0.31 -9.34 -1.66
C VAL A 270 1.06 -9.88 -2.05
N THR A 271 1.83 -9.06 -2.75
CA THR A 271 3.21 -9.39 -3.16
C THR A 271 4.26 -8.88 -2.17
N HIS A 272 3.93 -7.78 -1.48
CA HIS A 272 4.83 -7.09 -0.59
C HIS A 272 4.07 -6.66 0.66
N ARG A 273 4.71 -6.73 1.82
CA ARG A 273 4.09 -6.35 3.09
C ARG A 273 5.09 -5.62 3.95
N ILE A 274 4.68 -4.47 4.45
CA ILE A 274 5.47 -3.65 5.37
C ILE A 274 4.64 -3.40 6.62
N LEU A 275 5.27 -3.52 7.78
CA LEU A 275 4.67 -3.28 9.08
C LEU A 275 5.19 -1.96 9.64
N VAL A 276 4.28 -1.06 9.97
CA VAL A 276 4.57 0.24 10.55
C VAL A 276 4.18 0.21 12.02
N ARG A 277 5.16 0.48 12.90
CA ARG A 277 4.96 0.55 14.35
C ARG A 277 5.36 1.93 14.86
N SER A 278 4.67 2.43 15.88
CA SER A 278 5.21 3.58 16.64
C SER A 278 6.51 3.14 17.29
N SER A 279 7.52 4.01 17.30
CA SER A 279 8.67 3.82 18.19
C SER A 279 8.30 4.34 19.57
N ASP A 280 8.68 3.61 20.61
CA ASP A 280 8.51 4.01 22.02
C ASP A 280 9.62 4.97 22.47
N ASP A 281 10.52 5.37 21.58
CA ASP A 281 11.51 6.42 21.83
C ASP A 281 10.76 7.74 22.02
N HIS A 282 10.52 8.09 23.29
CA HIS A 282 9.85 9.33 23.66
C HIS A 282 10.71 10.48 23.14
N PRO A 283 10.19 11.39 22.29
CA PRO A 283 10.92 12.60 21.97
C PRO A 283 11.13 13.35 23.28
N GLY A 284 12.39 13.43 23.72
CA GLY A 284 12.78 14.39 24.74
C GLY A 284 12.17 15.73 24.35
N LYS A 285 11.49 16.39 25.28
CA LYS A 285 10.75 17.63 25.07
C LYS A 285 11.68 18.74 24.53
N SER A 286 11.98 18.72 23.24
CA SER A 286 12.58 19.84 22.53
C SER A 286 11.43 20.67 21.96
N ASN A 287 11.31 21.87 22.48
CA ASN A 287 10.20 22.78 22.23
C ASN A 287 9.91 22.97 20.72
N TYR A 288 8.61 22.97 20.37
CA TYR A 288 7.99 23.48 19.14
C TYR A 288 7.77 22.59 17.90
N GLN A 289 8.06 21.29 17.87
CA GLN A 289 7.62 20.44 16.73
C GLN A 289 7.10 19.07 17.18
N ASN A 290 5.82 18.78 16.89
CA ASN A 290 5.21 17.45 17.07
C ASN A 290 5.89 16.46 16.13
N THR A 291 6.94 15.80 16.64
CA THR A 291 7.75 14.85 15.90
C THR A 291 7.42 13.46 16.39
N SER A 292 6.99 12.57 15.49
CA SER A 292 6.65 11.18 15.82
C SER A 292 7.52 10.22 15.03
N PHE A 293 8.13 9.26 15.72
CA PHE A 293 9.01 8.26 15.14
C PHE A 293 8.25 6.95 14.89
N TYR A 294 8.45 6.36 13.72
CA TYR A 294 7.89 5.06 13.38
C TYR A 294 8.96 4.14 12.81
N LEU A 295 8.82 2.85 13.10
CA LEU A 295 9.63 1.78 12.55
C LEU A 295 8.87 1.13 11.40
N LEU A 296 9.53 0.97 10.24
CA LEU A 296 9.04 0.16 9.14
C LEU A 296 9.84 -1.14 9.05
N GLU A 297 9.13 -2.25 9.16
CA GLU A 297 9.69 -3.59 9.02
C GLU A 297 9.10 -4.26 7.79
N TRP A 298 9.93 -4.65 6.83
CA TRP A 298 9.47 -5.42 5.69
C TRP A 298 9.23 -6.86 6.09
N LEU A 299 7.96 -7.30 6.02
CA LEU A 299 7.54 -8.66 6.31
C LEU A 299 7.57 -9.56 5.06
N LEU A 300 7.42 -8.95 3.88
CA LEU A 300 7.45 -9.62 2.58
C LEU A 300 7.99 -8.65 1.51
N PRO A 301 9.14 -8.92 0.88
CA PRO A 301 10.17 -9.86 1.34
C PRO A 301 10.70 -9.43 2.73
N ARG A 302 11.21 -10.38 3.52
CA ARG A 302 11.81 -10.02 4.81
C ARG A 302 13.14 -9.33 4.61
N LEU A 303 13.31 -8.14 5.19
CA LEU A 303 14.59 -7.44 5.24
C LEU A 303 15.15 -7.47 6.67
N SER A 304 16.47 -7.53 6.78
CA SER A 304 17.17 -7.70 8.06
C SER A 304 17.14 -6.45 8.95
N PHE A 305 16.94 -5.27 8.35
CA PHE A 305 17.04 -3.99 9.05
C PHE A 305 15.73 -3.21 8.88
N PRO A 306 15.06 -2.82 9.99
CA PRO A 306 13.93 -1.93 9.92
C PRO A 306 14.39 -0.50 9.62
N ASP A 307 13.59 0.25 8.87
CA ASP A 307 13.81 1.68 8.67
C ASP A 307 13.14 2.50 9.76
N LYS A 308 13.74 3.63 10.11
CA LYS A 308 13.10 4.65 10.94
C LYS A 308 12.58 5.77 10.05
N ILE A 309 11.31 6.14 10.26
CA ILE A 309 10.74 7.36 9.68
C ILE A 309 10.34 8.32 10.77
N VAL A 310 10.40 9.59 10.41
CA VAL A 310 9.98 10.71 11.22
C VAL A 310 8.81 11.39 10.53
N VAL A 311 7.68 11.49 11.22
CA VAL A 311 6.54 12.28 10.77
C VAL A 311 6.57 13.63 11.47
N LYS A 312 6.61 14.69 10.66
CA LYS A 312 6.57 16.09 11.09
C LYS A 312 5.41 16.80 10.38
N ASP A 313 5.15 18.04 10.75
CA ASP A 313 4.17 18.90 10.06
C ASP A 313 4.49 19.03 8.55
N ALA A 314 5.78 19.00 8.19
CA ALA A 314 6.26 19.07 6.81
C ALA A 314 6.11 17.77 5.99
N GLY A 315 5.76 16.64 6.61
CA GLY A 315 5.57 15.36 5.91
C GLY A 315 6.28 14.18 6.59
N VAL A 316 6.55 13.14 5.79
CA VAL A 316 7.26 11.92 6.22
C VAL A 316 8.70 11.99 5.73
N PHE A 317 9.65 11.78 6.64
CA PHE A 317 11.09 11.80 6.36
C PHE A 317 11.70 10.48 6.78
N VAL A 318 12.70 10.00 6.02
CA VAL A 318 13.51 8.84 6.43
C VAL A 318 14.62 9.37 7.33
N ASP A 319 14.79 8.74 8.49
CA ASP A 319 15.94 9.01 9.36
C ASP A 319 17.17 8.35 8.73
N PRO A 320 18.26 9.09 8.45
CA PRO A 320 19.43 8.59 7.70
C PRO A 320 20.18 7.45 8.39
#